data_AF-A0A1Q6T676-F1
#
_entry.id   AF-A0A1Q6T676-F1
#
_cell.length_a   1.000
_cell.length_b   1.000
_cell.length_c   1.000
_cell.angle_alpha   90.00
_cell.angle_beta   90.00
_cell.angle_gamma   90.00
#
_symmetry.space_group_name_H-M   'P 1'
#
loop_
_entity.id
_entity.type
_entity.pdbx_description
1 polymer ?
#
loop_
_entity_poly.entity_id
_entity_poly.type
_entity_poly.pdbx_seq_one_letter_code
_entity_poly.pdbx_strand_id
1 'polypeptide(L)'
;MSIKSNQAGRSMIEMLGVLAIVGVLSAGAIAEFGKAVFRWKAIKCTEEYNLFISEMLVYEKDWIKMMSKQSSGHLYIGPYMEEWGMLPSSWTVSGNRFSDRLGNHIVPFVRNDLMSFSFNRRVDIDFVLSQRKGKETAEFCRLVFHNVIIPNCDRIFAIRVAEKRNDSWNNGSDWYMGCQYCRDSRNCIERINAADIESLCNVCSEEKQACNILTLF
;
A
#
# COMPACT_ATOMS: atom_id res chain seq x y z
N MET A 1 -66.06 -0.79 -27.50
CA MET A 1 -65.28 -1.94 -27.00
C MET A 1 -64.54 -1.45 -25.76
N SER A 2 -65.06 -1.75 -24.56
CA SER A 2 -64.56 -1.18 -23.32
C SER A 2 -63.44 -2.06 -22.76
N ILE A 3 -62.21 -1.54 -22.72
CA ILE A 3 -61.09 -2.19 -22.04
C ILE A 3 -61.33 -2.01 -20.53
N LYS A 4 -61.85 -3.05 -19.86
CA LYS A 4 -61.87 -3.11 -18.39
C LYS A 4 -60.42 -3.29 -17.92
N SER A 5 -59.82 -2.25 -17.35
CA SER A 5 -58.59 -2.42 -16.58
C SER A 5 -58.95 -3.13 -15.27
N ASN A 6 -58.58 -4.41 -15.16
CA ASN A 6 -58.58 -5.11 -13.87
C ASN A 6 -57.49 -4.46 -13.00
N GLN A 7 -57.86 -3.47 -12.20
CA GLN A 7 -57.10 -3.10 -11.01
C GLN A 7 -57.34 -4.18 -9.94
N ALA A 8 -56.94 -5.42 -10.22
CA ALA A 8 -56.89 -6.44 -9.21
C ALA A 8 -55.81 -6.02 -8.22
N GLY A 9 -56.21 -5.70 -7.00
CA GLY A 9 -55.30 -5.40 -5.91
C GLY A 9 -54.24 -6.49 -5.84
N ARG A 10 -52.98 -6.13 -6.04
CA ARG A 10 -51.86 -7.05 -5.81
C ARG A 10 -52.02 -7.62 -4.41
N SER A 11 -51.95 -8.93 -4.29
CA SER A 11 -52.09 -9.55 -2.98
C SER A 11 -51.00 -9.00 -2.07
N MET A 12 -51.31 -8.70 -0.80
CA MET A 12 -50.31 -8.18 0.15
C MET A 12 -49.07 -9.10 0.20
N ILE A 13 -49.25 -10.41 0.00
CA ILE A 13 -48.15 -11.38 -0.06
C ILE A 13 -47.23 -11.18 -1.28
N GLU A 14 -47.78 -10.79 -2.44
CA GLU A 14 -47.01 -10.55 -3.67
C GLU A 14 -46.18 -9.27 -3.53
N MET A 15 -46.74 -8.26 -2.85
CA MET A 15 -46.03 -7.01 -2.60
C MET A 15 -44.92 -7.18 -1.55
N LEU A 16 -45.14 -8.03 -0.53
CA LEU A 16 -44.11 -8.41 0.44
C LEU A 16 -42.98 -9.23 -0.21
N GLY A 17 -43.30 -10.15 -1.12
CA GLY A 17 -42.29 -10.92 -1.87
C GLY A 17 -41.36 -10.03 -2.70
N VAL A 18 -41.92 -9.03 -3.39
CA VAL A 18 -41.12 -8.05 -4.16
C VAL A 18 -40.24 -7.21 -3.24
N LEU A 19 -40.76 -6.74 -2.10
CA LEU A 19 -39.97 -5.98 -1.12
C LEU A 19 -38.82 -6.80 -0.53
N ALA A 20 -39.04 -8.09 -0.26
CA ALA A 20 -37.97 -8.97 0.24
C ALA A 20 -36.84 -9.13 -0.80
N ILE A 21 -37.18 -9.33 -2.08
CA ILE A 21 -36.19 -9.43 -3.16
C ILE A 21 -35.41 -8.11 -3.31
N VAL A 22 -36.11 -6.97 -3.34
CA VAL A 22 -35.46 -5.65 -3.42
C VAL A 22 -34.55 -5.41 -2.22
N GLY A 23 -34.97 -5.81 -1.01
CA GLY A 23 -34.18 -5.70 0.21
C GLY A 23 -32.86 -6.48 0.12
N VAL A 24 -32.90 -7.75 -0.29
CA VAL A 24 -31.70 -8.60 -0.43
C VAL A 24 -30.76 -8.08 -1.54
N LEU A 25 -31.31 -7.71 -2.70
CA LEU A 25 -30.52 -7.16 -3.81
C LEU A 25 -29.86 -5.82 -3.43
N SER A 26 -30.56 -4.96 -2.69
CA SER A 26 -30.02 -3.68 -2.22
C SER A 26 -28.87 -3.88 -1.23
N ALA A 27 -29.00 -4.82 -0.28
CA ALA A 27 -27.94 -5.13 0.67
C ALA A 27 -26.68 -5.69 -0.04
N GLY A 28 -26.87 -6.58 -1.03
CA GLY A 28 -25.77 -7.09 -1.86
C GLY A 28 -25.08 -5.99 -2.67
N ALA A 29 -25.85 -5.13 -3.32
CA ALA A 29 -25.33 -4.03 -4.14
C ALA A 29 -24.53 -3.01 -3.31
N ILE A 30 -24.99 -2.67 -2.09
CA ILE A 30 -24.29 -1.73 -1.20
C ILE A 30 -22.95 -2.32 -0.72
N ALA A 31 -22.91 -3.61 -0.38
CA ALA A 31 -21.68 -4.28 0.03
C ALA A 31 -20.64 -4.33 -1.10
N GLU A 32 -21.08 -4.64 -2.33
CA GLU A 32 -20.22 -4.67 -3.51
C GLU A 32 -19.71 -3.26 -3.87
N PHE A 33 -20.59 -2.25 -3.79
CA PHE A 33 -20.23 -0.85 -4.03
C PHE A 33 -19.15 -0.36 -3.06
N GLY A 34 -19.26 -0.71 -1.77
CA GLY A 34 -18.23 -0.39 -0.78
C GLY A 34 -16.85 -0.92 -1.16
N LYS A 35 -16.76 -2.18 -1.62
CA LYS A 35 -15.51 -2.78 -2.10
C LYS A 35 -14.96 -2.08 -3.35
N ALA A 36 -15.82 -1.74 -4.31
CA ALA A 36 -15.43 -1.03 -5.52
C ALA A 36 -14.86 0.36 -5.21
N VAL A 37 -15.49 1.09 -4.28
CA VAL A 37 -15.01 2.40 -3.82
C VAL A 37 -13.66 2.28 -3.10
N PHE A 38 -13.49 1.26 -2.25
CA PHE A 38 -12.21 0.98 -1.61
C PHE A 38 -11.11 0.73 -2.64
N ARG A 39 -11.34 -0.16 -3.61
CA ARG A 39 -10.39 -0.44 -4.70
C ARG A 39 -10.01 0.80 -5.49
N TRP A 40 -10.99 1.65 -5.81
CA TRP A 40 -10.73 2.90 -6.50
C TRP A 40 -9.80 3.82 -5.68
N LYS A 41 -10.07 4.00 -4.38
CA LYS A 41 -9.19 4.78 -3.49
C LYS A 41 -7.80 4.15 -3.37
N ALA A 42 -7.71 2.83 -3.29
CA ALA A 42 -6.46 2.10 -3.22
C ALA A 42 -5.60 2.30 -4.48
N ILE A 43 -6.18 2.17 -5.67
CA ILE A 43 -5.48 2.42 -6.93
C ILE A 43 -4.97 3.86 -6.97
N LYS A 44 -5.82 4.84 -6.61
CA LYS A 44 -5.39 6.24 -6.51
C LYS A 44 -4.24 6.45 -5.53
N CYS A 45 -4.09 5.64 -4.47
CA CYS A 45 -2.98 5.78 -3.52
C CYS A 45 -1.69 5.29 -4.19
N THR A 46 -1.77 4.18 -4.91
CA THR A 46 -0.61 3.66 -5.64
C THR A 46 -0.14 4.59 -6.76
N GLU A 47 -1.05 5.34 -7.41
CA GLU A 47 -0.68 6.40 -8.35
C GLU A 47 0.12 7.52 -7.65
N GLU A 48 -0.36 8.01 -6.51
CA GLU A 48 0.35 9.01 -5.70
C GLU A 48 1.70 8.53 -5.19
N TYR A 49 1.82 7.25 -4.80
CA TYR A 49 3.10 6.65 -4.41
C TYR A 49 4.12 6.71 -5.55
N ASN A 50 3.72 6.38 -6.77
CA ASN A 50 4.64 6.45 -7.91
C ASN A 50 5.11 7.88 -8.21
N LEU A 51 4.21 8.85 -8.14
CA LEU A 51 4.57 10.26 -8.31
C LEU A 51 5.55 10.69 -7.23
N PHE A 52 5.22 10.43 -5.96
CA PHE A 52 6.05 10.75 -4.81
C PHE A 52 7.44 10.10 -4.89
N ILE A 53 7.52 8.80 -5.21
CA ILE A 53 8.79 8.08 -5.40
C ILE A 53 9.61 8.75 -6.52
N SER A 54 8.97 9.03 -7.66
CA SER A 54 9.68 9.60 -8.81
C SER A 54 10.23 10.98 -8.49
N GLU A 55 9.45 11.84 -7.84
CA GLU A 55 9.87 13.17 -7.41
C GLU A 55 10.97 13.12 -6.35
N MET A 56 10.85 12.25 -5.36
CA MET A 56 11.83 12.10 -4.28
C MET A 56 13.19 11.59 -4.80
N LEU A 57 13.18 10.60 -5.71
CA LEU A 57 14.39 9.97 -6.22
C LEU A 57 15.20 10.86 -7.18
N VAL A 58 14.63 11.95 -7.72
CA VAL A 58 15.40 12.95 -8.46
C VAL A 58 16.56 13.51 -7.62
N TYR A 59 16.37 13.60 -6.30
CA TYR A 59 17.33 14.17 -5.35
C TYR A 59 18.11 13.10 -4.56
N GLU A 60 18.08 11.84 -4.99
CA GLU A 60 18.70 10.70 -4.28
C GLU A 60 20.15 10.99 -3.83
N LYS A 61 20.98 11.50 -4.75
CA LYS A 61 22.38 11.82 -4.48
C LYS A 61 22.55 12.92 -3.43
N ASP A 62 21.67 13.91 -3.43
CA ASP A 62 21.69 15.00 -2.46
C ASP A 62 21.28 14.51 -1.08
N TRP A 63 20.26 13.63 -0.99
CA TRP A 63 19.88 12.98 0.26
C TRP A 63 21.03 12.17 0.86
N ILE A 64 21.70 11.35 0.04
CA ILE A 64 22.86 10.55 0.47
C ILE A 64 24.01 11.46 0.92
N LYS A 65 24.26 12.57 0.22
CA LYS A 65 25.28 13.56 0.58
C LYS A 65 24.94 14.28 1.89
N MET A 66 23.68 14.65 2.11
CA MET A 66 23.22 15.24 3.37
C MET A 66 23.40 14.26 4.53
N MET A 67 22.98 13.01 4.34
CA MET A 67 23.15 11.93 5.32
C MET A 67 24.64 11.70 5.65
N SER A 68 25.55 11.81 4.68
CA SER A 68 26.99 11.64 4.92
C SER A 68 27.59 12.64 5.91
N LYS A 69 26.94 13.79 6.10
CA LYS A 69 27.36 14.83 7.06
C LYS A 69 26.78 14.62 8.45
N GLN A 70 25.75 13.78 8.59
CA GLN A 70 25.09 13.50 9.86
C GLN A 70 25.75 12.30 10.54
N SER A 71 26.14 12.49 11.80
CA SER A 71 26.99 11.55 12.55
C SER A 71 26.24 10.33 13.09
N SER A 72 24.92 10.42 13.29
CA SER A 72 24.10 9.33 13.84
C SER A 72 22.62 9.45 13.44
N GLY A 73 21.89 8.34 13.50
CA GLY A 73 20.44 8.28 13.17
C GLY A 73 20.13 8.36 11.67
N HIS A 74 18.87 8.16 11.29
CA HIS A 74 18.38 8.29 9.92
C HIS A 74 18.19 9.76 9.53
N LEU A 75 18.35 10.08 8.24
CA LEU A 75 17.89 11.36 7.69
C LEU A 75 16.46 11.19 7.20
N TYR A 76 15.48 11.72 7.92
CA TYR A 76 14.09 11.70 7.46
C TYR A 76 13.90 12.75 6.36
N ILE A 77 13.44 12.31 5.20
CA ILE A 77 13.27 13.15 4.00
C ILE A 77 11.95 13.93 4.08
N GLY A 78 10.99 13.43 4.87
CA GLY A 78 9.63 13.94 4.88
C GLY A 78 9.49 15.45 5.10
N PRO A 79 10.13 16.04 6.12
CA PRO A 79 10.05 17.49 6.36
C PRO A 79 10.49 18.34 5.16
N TYR A 80 11.51 17.91 4.40
CA TYR A 80 11.98 18.64 3.21
C TYR A 80 10.97 18.57 2.07
N MET A 81 10.36 17.41 1.85
CA MET A 81 9.33 17.23 0.81
C MET A 81 8.08 18.07 1.07
N GLU A 82 7.70 18.23 2.35
CA GLU A 82 6.61 19.12 2.76
C GLU A 82 6.96 20.59 2.48
N GLU A 83 8.14 21.04 2.92
CA GLU A 83 8.61 22.41 2.72
C GLU A 83 8.70 22.80 1.24
N TRP A 84 9.09 21.85 0.37
CA TRP A 84 9.21 22.06 -1.06
C TRP A 84 7.90 21.91 -1.83
N GLY A 85 6.80 21.56 -1.16
CA GLY A 85 5.49 21.39 -1.80
C GLY A 85 5.42 20.19 -2.74
N MET A 86 6.20 19.14 -2.47
CA MET A 86 6.33 17.92 -3.31
C MET A 86 5.50 16.75 -2.78
N LEU A 87 4.46 17.03 -1.99
CA LEU A 87 3.56 16.02 -1.44
C LEU A 87 2.22 16.05 -2.17
N PRO A 88 1.60 14.89 -2.44
CA PRO A 88 0.24 14.85 -2.93
C PRO A 88 -0.70 15.64 -2.01
N SER A 89 -1.59 16.45 -2.58
CA SER A 89 -2.48 17.32 -1.81
C SER A 89 -3.46 16.57 -0.90
N SER A 90 -3.63 15.26 -1.12
CA SER A 90 -4.48 14.40 -0.30
C SER A 90 -3.78 13.87 0.96
N TRP A 91 -2.47 14.10 1.11
CA TRP A 91 -1.69 13.60 2.23
C TRP A 91 -1.68 14.59 3.38
N THR A 92 -1.53 14.04 4.58
CA THR A 92 -1.35 14.82 5.80
C THR A 92 0.00 14.49 6.42
N VAL A 93 0.64 15.49 7.04
CA VAL A 93 1.98 15.37 7.60
C VAL A 93 1.93 15.43 9.11
N SER A 94 2.64 14.51 9.77
CA SER A 94 2.82 14.49 11.22
C SER A 94 4.28 14.13 11.54
N GLY A 95 5.12 15.16 11.67
CA GLY A 95 6.56 14.99 11.81
C GLY A 95 7.16 14.27 10.59
N ASN A 96 7.75 13.10 10.80
CA ASN A 96 8.40 12.32 9.72
C ASN A 96 7.46 11.32 9.04
N ARG A 97 6.17 11.27 9.43
CA ARG A 97 5.18 10.35 8.86
C ARG A 97 4.20 11.12 8.01
N PHE A 98 4.03 10.66 6.79
CA PHE A 98 2.93 11.09 5.93
C PHE A 98 1.79 10.11 6.02
N SER A 99 0.55 10.59 6.01
CA SER A 99 -0.62 9.73 5.97
C SER A 99 -1.36 9.94 4.67
N ASP A 100 -1.57 8.86 3.91
CA ASP A 100 -2.38 8.88 2.70
C ASP A 100 -3.89 8.98 3.01
N ARG A 101 -4.71 9.08 1.97
CA ARG A 101 -6.17 9.19 2.13
C ARG A 101 -6.87 7.94 2.68
N LEU A 102 -6.18 6.80 2.69
CA LEU A 102 -6.67 5.59 3.34
C LEU A 102 -6.28 5.62 4.83
N GLY A 103 -5.22 6.33 5.21
CA GLY A 103 -4.65 6.37 6.55
C GLY A 103 -3.43 5.45 6.70
N ASN A 104 -2.82 5.00 5.61
CA ASN A 104 -1.51 4.34 5.62
C ASN A 104 -0.42 5.38 5.87
N HIS A 105 0.68 4.97 6.51
CA HIS A 105 1.81 5.85 6.74
C HIS A 105 2.96 5.57 5.76
N ILE A 106 3.55 6.65 5.24
CA ILE A 106 4.70 6.64 4.35
C ILE A 106 5.83 7.36 5.09
N VAL A 107 6.97 6.67 5.23
CA VAL A 107 8.12 7.18 5.97
C VAL A 107 9.35 7.10 5.07
N PRO A 108 9.70 8.17 4.35
CA PRO A 108 10.90 8.24 3.53
C PRO A 108 12.10 8.69 4.37
N PHE A 109 13.21 7.96 4.27
CA PHE A 109 14.44 8.31 4.99
C PHE A 109 15.69 7.78 4.29
N VAL A 110 16.85 8.33 4.61
CA VAL A 110 18.14 7.75 4.24
C VAL A 110 18.67 6.94 5.41
N ARG A 111 19.01 5.68 5.16
CA ARG A 111 19.66 4.84 6.17
C ARG A 111 21.07 5.35 6.48
N ASN A 112 21.41 5.32 7.77
CA ASN A 112 22.78 5.55 8.27
C ASN A 112 23.41 4.28 8.83
N ASP A 113 22.86 3.12 8.47
CA ASP A 113 23.35 1.84 8.95
C ASP A 113 24.56 1.41 8.12
N LEU A 114 25.75 1.80 8.57
CA LEU A 114 27.04 1.36 8.03
C LEU A 114 27.42 -0.05 8.54
N MET A 115 26.60 -0.68 9.37
CA MET A 115 26.94 -1.89 10.13
C MET A 115 26.69 -3.17 9.33
N SER A 116 25.90 -3.13 8.26
CA SER A 116 25.75 -4.22 7.30
C SER A 116 26.45 -3.86 5.99
N PHE A 117 27.66 -4.43 5.78
CA PHE A 117 28.51 -4.23 4.60
C PHE A 117 27.82 -4.48 3.24
N SER A 118 26.59 -5.00 3.23
CA SER A 118 25.81 -5.33 2.04
C SER A 118 24.85 -4.23 1.58
N PHE A 119 24.49 -3.27 2.45
CA PHE A 119 23.54 -2.20 2.14
C PHE A 119 24.25 -0.85 2.23
N ASN A 120 24.75 -0.33 1.11
CA ASN A 120 25.26 1.04 1.03
C ASN A 120 24.20 2.05 1.51
N ARG A 121 24.60 3.30 1.83
CA ARG A 121 23.64 4.37 2.13
C ARG A 121 22.65 4.52 0.98
N ARG A 122 21.36 4.35 1.28
CA ARG A 122 20.25 4.30 0.33
C ARG A 122 19.06 5.07 0.85
N VAL A 123 18.18 5.44 -0.08
CA VAL A 123 16.88 6.00 0.24
C VAL A 123 15.92 4.84 0.47
N ASP A 124 15.36 4.80 1.67
CA ASP A 124 14.39 3.82 2.11
C ASP A 124 13.01 4.49 2.17
N ILE A 125 11.98 3.73 1.81
CA ILE A 125 10.60 4.07 2.09
C ILE A 125 9.95 2.90 2.82
N ASP A 126 9.46 3.20 4.03
CA ASP A 126 8.59 2.30 4.78
C ASP A 126 7.13 2.65 4.49
N PHE A 127 6.40 1.73 3.86
CA PHE A 127 4.96 1.80 3.70
C PHE A 127 4.28 1.04 4.83
N VAL A 128 3.95 1.74 5.91
CA VAL A 128 3.24 1.17 7.06
C VAL A 128 1.75 1.17 6.75
N LEU A 129 1.22 -0.01 6.45
CA LEU A 129 -0.17 -0.22 6.10
C LEU A 129 -1.02 -0.29 7.38
N SER A 130 -1.58 0.85 7.77
CA SER A 130 -2.40 1.03 8.98
C SER A 130 -3.91 0.87 8.73
N GLN A 131 -4.31 0.30 7.60
CA GLN A 131 -5.72 0.01 7.35
C GLN A 131 -6.30 -1.00 8.34
N ARG A 132 -7.62 -0.91 8.48
CA ARG A 132 -8.50 -1.83 9.22
C ARG A 132 -8.05 -3.28 8.99
N LYS A 133 -7.26 -3.75 9.95
CA LYS A 133 -6.87 -5.12 10.29
C LYS A 133 -7.64 -6.17 9.46
N GLY A 134 -6.94 -6.88 8.57
CA GLY A 134 -7.51 -8.01 7.83
C GLY A 134 -7.34 -7.95 6.31
N LYS A 135 -8.37 -8.41 5.58
CA LYS A 135 -8.33 -8.68 4.13
C LYS A 135 -8.08 -7.44 3.26
N GLU A 136 -8.57 -6.27 3.68
CA GLU A 136 -8.38 -5.00 2.94
C GLU A 136 -6.91 -4.56 2.92
N THR A 137 -6.18 -4.74 4.03
CA THR A 137 -4.74 -4.45 4.11
C THR A 137 -3.94 -5.36 3.18
N ALA A 138 -4.25 -6.66 3.17
CA ALA A 138 -3.63 -7.61 2.25
C ALA A 138 -3.97 -7.27 0.79
N GLU A 139 -5.21 -6.86 0.48
CA GLU A 139 -5.60 -6.41 -0.86
C GLU A 139 -4.82 -5.16 -1.29
N PHE A 140 -4.66 -4.19 -0.39
CA PHE A 140 -3.86 -3.00 -0.66
C PHE A 140 -2.37 -3.33 -0.85
N CYS A 141 -1.81 -4.24 -0.05
CA CYS A 141 -0.44 -4.74 -0.24
C CYS A 141 -0.24 -5.29 -1.65
N ARG A 142 -1.17 -6.13 -2.15
CA ARG A 142 -1.11 -6.66 -3.53
C ARG A 142 -1.12 -5.54 -4.57
N LEU A 143 -1.96 -4.52 -4.38
CA LEU A 143 -2.00 -3.35 -5.26
C LEU A 143 -0.69 -2.57 -5.24
N VAL A 144 -0.06 -2.40 -4.08
CA VAL A 144 1.27 -1.78 -3.96
C VAL A 144 2.31 -2.60 -4.73
N PHE A 145 2.29 -3.93 -4.64
CA PHE A 145 3.19 -4.77 -5.43
C PHE A 145 3.01 -4.57 -6.94
N HIS A 146 1.77 -4.65 -7.43
CA HIS A 146 1.47 -4.54 -8.85
C HIS A 146 1.73 -3.16 -9.43
N ASN A 147 1.36 -2.11 -8.69
CA ASN A 147 1.35 -0.76 -9.22
C ASN A 147 2.59 0.04 -8.84
N VAL A 148 3.34 -0.36 -7.81
CA VAL A 148 4.48 0.42 -7.28
C VAL A 148 5.77 -0.41 -7.30
N ILE A 149 5.79 -1.57 -6.66
CA ILE A 149 7.05 -2.34 -6.48
C ILE A 149 7.54 -2.91 -7.80
N ILE A 150 6.70 -3.65 -8.54
CA ILE A 150 7.08 -4.28 -9.81
C ILE A 150 7.49 -3.22 -10.85
N PRO A 151 6.73 -2.14 -11.07
CA PRO A 151 7.11 -1.11 -12.05
C PRO A 151 8.40 -0.36 -11.69
N ASN A 152 8.77 -0.28 -10.41
CA ASN A 152 10.00 0.38 -9.96
C ASN A 152 11.14 -0.63 -9.67
N CYS A 153 11.02 -1.89 -10.11
CA CYS A 153 11.97 -2.94 -9.71
C CYS A 153 13.43 -2.64 -10.08
N ASP A 154 13.67 -1.90 -11.16
CA ASP A 154 15.02 -1.49 -11.58
C ASP A 154 15.67 -0.47 -10.64
N ARG A 155 14.84 0.35 -9.98
CA ARG A 155 15.27 1.39 -9.04
C ARG A 155 15.35 0.89 -7.61
N ILE A 156 14.88 -0.32 -7.36
CA ILE A 156 14.81 -0.92 -6.04
C ILE A 156 16.04 -1.79 -5.84
N PHE A 157 16.73 -1.63 -4.72
CA PHE A 157 17.74 -2.57 -4.26
C PHE A 157 17.10 -3.84 -3.70
N ALA A 158 16.22 -3.68 -2.73
CA ALA A 158 15.61 -4.79 -2.02
C ALA A 158 14.25 -4.42 -1.40
N ILE A 159 13.36 -5.39 -1.30
CA ILE A 159 12.07 -5.26 -0.59
C ILE A 159 11.85 -6.41 0.36
N ARG A 160 11.06 -6.16 1.40
CA ARG A 160 10.42 -7.20 2.20
C ARG A 160 9.10 -6.72 2.77
N VAL A 161 8.23 -7.66 3.09
CA VAL A 161 7.02 -7.39 3.87
C VAL A 161 7.28 -7.85 5.29
N ALA A 162 7.10 -6.95 6.26
CA ALA A 162 7.25 -7.23 7.67
C ALA A 162 5.94 -6.98 8.41
N GLU A 163 5.76 -7.75 9.47
CA GLU A 163 4.65 -7.63 10.40
C GLU A 163 5.19 -7.26 11.78
N LYS A 164 4.52 -6.33 12.43
CA LYS A 164 4.84 -5.90 13.78
C LYS A 164 4.27 -6.90 14.80
N ARG A 165 5.12 -7.79 15.28
CA ARG A 165 4.79 -8.75 16.35
C ARG A 165 5.64 -8.47 17.59
N ASN A 166 5.00 -8.36 18.76
CA ASN A 166 5.67 -8.08 20.04
C ASN A 166 6.63 -6.87 19.96
N ASP A 167 6.19 -5.78 19.32
CA ASP A 167 6.98 -4.58 19.05
C ASP A 167 8.25 -4.77 18.19
N SER A 168 8.37 -5.90 17.50
CA SER A 168 9.45 -6.20 16.55
C SER A 168 8.95 -6.31 15.11
N TRP A 169 9.71 -5.71 14.18
CA TRP A 169 9.53 -5.82 12.73
C TRP A 169 10.38 -6.94 12.10
N ASN A 170 10.93 -7.84 12.90
CA ASN A 170 11.78 -8.92 12.39
C ASN A 170 10.97 -10.07 11.77
N ASN A 171 9.68 -10.15 12.09
CA ASN A 171 8.77 -11.16 11.55
C ASN A 171 8.27 -10.70 10.18
N GLY A 172 8.34 -11.56 9.18
CA GLY A 172 7.93 -11.21 7.83
C GLY A 172 8.53 -12.12 6.77
N SER A 173 8.38 -11.71 5.51
CA SER A 173 8.98 -12.37 4.37
C SER A 173 10.50 -12.27 4.37
N ASP A 174 11.11 -13.14 3.55
CA ASP A 174 12.47 -12.94 3.06
C ASP A 174 12.60 -11.65 2.25
N TRP A 175 13.85 -11.22 2.06
CA TRP A 175 14.18 -10.13 1.14
C TRP A 175 14.10 -10.58 -0.31
N TYR A 176 13.53 -9.74 -1.16
CA TYR A 176 13.52 -9.87 -2.61
C TYR A 176 14.37 -8.76 -3.23
N MET A 177 15.30 -9.12 -4.10
CA MET A 177 16.21 -8.18 -4.76
C MET A 177 15.53 -7.55 -5.97
N GLY A 178 15.78 -6.26 -6.20
CA GLY A 178 15.29 -5.60 -7.40
C GLY A 178 16.01 -6.06 -8.67
N CYS A 179 15.45 -5.69 -9.81
CA CYS A 179 15.76 -6.26 -11.11
C CYS A 179 17.25 -6.11 -11.48
N GLN A 180 17.86 -4.95 -11.20
CA GLN A 180 19.28 -4.72 -11.48
C GLN A 180 20.25 -5.41 -10.49
N TYR A 181 19.75 -5.82 -9.33
CA TYR A 181 20.55 -6.38 -8.25
C TYR A 181 20.34 -7.88 -8.09
N CYS A 182 19.33 -8.44 -8.75
CA CYS A 182 19.08 -9.87 -8.70
C CYS A 182 20.03 -10.62 -9.63
N ARG A 183 21.11 -11.15 -9.06
CA ARG A 183 22.04 -12.07 -9.74
C ARG A 183 21.52 -13.51 -9.60
N ASP A 184 22.20 -14.31 -8.78
CA ASP A 184 21.86 -15.71 -8.53
C ASP A 184 20.88 -15.90 -7.35
N SER A 185 20.30 -14.80 -6.84
CA SER A 185 19.29 -14.88 -5.78
C SER A 185 18.05 -15.60 -6.31
N ARG A 186 17.45 -16.43 -5.46
CA ARG A 186 16.15 -17.05 -5.77
C ARG A 186 15.00 -16.06 -5.66
N ASN A 187 15.16 -15.03 -4.85
CA ASN A 187 14.12 -14.06 -4.53
C ASN A 187 14.37 -12.79 -5.35
N CYS A 188 13.89 -12.77 -6.60
CA CYS A 188 13.98 -11.63 -7.51
C CYS A 188 12.62 -11.00 -7.74
N ILE A 189 12.50 -9.67 -7.71
CA ILE A 189 11.25 -8.97 -8.05
C ILE A 189 10.80 -9.29 -9.49
N GLU A 190 11.73 -9.38 -10.44
CA GLU A 190 11.44 -9.78 -11.84
C GLU A 190 10.78 -11.16 -11.99
N ARG A 191 10.93 -12.05 -11.00
CA ARG A 191 10.42 -13.44 -11.04
C ARG A 191 9.24 -13.67 -10.10
N ILE A 192 8.77 -12.64 -9.38
CA ILE A 192 7.61 -12.72 -8.51
C ILE A 192 6.36 -12.98 -9.38
N ASN A 193 5.62 -14.04 -9.04
CA ASN A 193 4.31 -14.32 -9.61
C ASN A 193 3.17 -14.01 -8.63
N ALA A 194 1.92 -14.20 -9.05
CA ALA A 194 0.75 -13.90 -8.22
C ALA A 194 0.69 -14.69 -6.90
N ALA A 195 1.16 -15.95 -6.88
CA ALA A 195 1.20 -16.76 -5.66
C ALA A 195 2.27 -16.28 -4.69
N ASP A 196 3.39 -15.76 -5.20
CA ASP A 196 4.43 -15.15 -4.37
C ASP A 196 3.92 -13.87 -3.71
N ILE A 197 3.24 -13.00 -4.47
CA ILE A 197 2.61 -11.77 -3.93
C ILE A 197 1.55 -12.13 -2.89
N GLU A 198 0.74 -13.17 -3.15
CA GLU A 198 -0.26 -13.67 -2.20
C GLU A 198 0.40 -14.08 -0.88
N SER A 199 1.49 -14.84 -0.94
CA SER A 199 2.27 -15.26 0.23
C SER A 199 2.87 -14.08 0.98
N LEU A 200 3.50 -13.15 0.25
CA LEU A 200 4.11 -11.92 0.80
C LEU A 200 3.09 -11.05 1.53
N CYS A 201 1.91 -10.86 0.95
CA CYS A 201 0.86 -10.00 1.50
C CYS A 201 -0.02 -10.71 2.53
N ASN A 202 -0.01 -12.04 2.61
CA ASN A 202 -0.74 -12.78 3.64
C ASN A 202 -0.22 -12.52 5.05
N VAL A 203 1.05 -12.11 5.19
CA VAL A 203 1.60 -11.62 6.47
C VAL A 203 0.81 -10.39 6.99
N CYS A 204 0.11 -9.67 6.11
CA CYS A 204 -0.70 -8.50 6.46
C CYS A 204 -2.19 -8.83 6.72
N SER A 205 -2.55 -10.11 6.74
CA SER A 205 -3.95 -10.56 6.86
C SER A 205 -4.42 -10.76 8.31
N GLU A 206 -3.49 -10.83 9.28
CA GLU A 206 -3.86 -11.03 10.68
C GLU A 206 -4.46 -9.77 11.31
N GLU A 207 -5.56 -9.97 12.04
CA GLU A 207 -6.18 -8.88 12.77
C GLU A 207 -5.35 -8.53 14.01
N LYS A 208 -4.73 -7.34 14.01
CA LYS A 208 -4.11 -6.60 15.15
C LYS A 208 -2.63 -6.27 15.03
N GLN A 209 -1.96 -6.72 13.99
CA GLN A 209 -0.56 -6.39 13.74
C GLN A 209 -0.46 -5.31 12.65
N ALA A 210 0.54 -4.42 12.75
CA ALA A 210 0.83 -3.46 11.69
C ALA A 210 1.67 -4.16 10.62
N CYS A 211 1.36 -3.92 9.34
CA CYS A 211 2.12 -4.45 8.21
C CYS A 211 2.97 -3.33 7.61
N ASN A 212 4.21 -3.62 7.24
CA ASN A 212 5.15 -2.67 6.65
C ASN A 212 5.78 -3.28 5.40
N ILE A 213 5.72 -2.57 4.28
CA ILE A 213 6.49 -2.90 3.09
C ILE A 213 7.74 -2.03 3.12
N LEU A 214 8.86 -2.64 3.50
CA LEU A 214 10.16 -1.96 3.54
C LEU A 214 10.74 -2.01 2.13
N THR A 215 10.99 -0.84 1.56
CA THR A 215 11.50 -0.70 0.20
C THR A 215 12.80 0.11 0.22
N LEU A 216 13.90 -0.53 -0.18
CA LEU A 216 15.20 0.09 -0.30
C LEU A 216 15.43 0.40 -1.78
N PHE A 217 15.61 1.67 -2.11
CA PHE A 217 15.97 2.12 -3.45
C PHE A 217 17.50 2.12 -3.64
#